data_AF-A0AAV3SCW8-F1
#
_entry.id   AF-A0AAV3SCW8-F1
#
_cell.length_a   1.000
_cell.length_b   1.000
_cell.length_c   1.000
_cell.angle_alpha   90.00
_cell.angle_beta   90.00
_cell.angle_gamma   90.00
#
_symmetry.space_group_name_H-M   'P 1'
#
loop_
_entity.id
_entity.type
_entity.pdbx_description
1 polymer ?
#
loop_
_entity_poly.entity_id
_entity_poly.type
_entity_poly.pdbx_seq_one_letter_code
_entity_poly.pdbx_strand_id
1 'polypeptide(L)'
;MTRMWCLPTEILCDDHLRGEHAEHHQLVGTIRNHPHGEAIAEGHAEKGNIDTTRLEERHARLAAEMERRDMNHDSPLACDGPTYGAGAIDLEMNRTDLLDRCEDCAARARKHSRSQ
;
A
#
# COMPACT_ATOMS: atom_id res chain seq x y z
N MET A 1 4.04 4.62 9.52
CA MET A 1 5.27 3.87 9.22
C MET A 1 5.03 3.39 7.81
N THR A 2 5.71 3.94 6.81
CA THR A 2 5.41 3.63 5.40
C THR A 2 5.36 2.12 5.16
N ARG A 3 4.17 1.61 4.80
CA ARG A 3 3.89 0.19 4.58
C ARG A 3 2.97 -0.01 3.40
N MET A 4 3.34 -0.95 2.54
CA MET A 4 2.54 -1.45 1.44
C MET A 4 2.09 -2.87 1.80
N TRP A 5 0.77 -3.09 1.90
CA TRP A 5 0.24 -4.41 2.21
C TRP A 5 0.31 -5.32 0.98
N CYS A 6 0.07 -4.78 -0.21
CA CYS A 6 0.01 -5.52 -1.48
C CYS A 6 -0.97 -6.72 -1.47
N LEU A 7 -1.95 -6.72 -0.57
CA LEU A 7 -3.05 -7.68 -0.50
C LEU A 7 -4.26 -7.19 -1.31
N PRO A 8 -5.25 -8.04 -1.64
CA PRO A 8 -6.48 -7.60 -2.30
C PRO A 8 -7.09 -6.39 -1.58
N THR A 9 -7.44 -5.33 -2.32
CA THR A 9 -7.88 -4.07 -1.72
C THR A 9 -9.23 -4.23 -1.01
N GLU A 10 -10.06 -5.17 -1.48
CA GLU A 10 -11.36 -5.54 -0.94
C GLU A 10 -11.27 -6.09 0.49
N ILE A 11 -10.13 -6.68 0.86
CA ILE A 11 -9.94 -7.22 2.21
C ILE A 11 -9.45 -6.18 3.22
N LEU A 12 -8.94 -5.04 2.75
CA LEU A 12 -8.51 -3.96 3.63
C LEU A 12 -9.73 -3.29 4.26
N CYS A 13 -9.71 -3.06 5.58
CA CYS A 13 -10.66 -2.14 6.21
C CYS A 13 -10.40 -0.71 5.70
N ASP A 14 -11.32 0.22 5.96
CA ASP A 14 -11.23 1.54 5.37
C ASP A 14 -10.01 2.32 5.90
N ASP A 15 -9.61 2.09 7.14
CA ASP A 15 -8.41 2.71 7.72
C ASP A 15 -7.12 2.18 7.11
N HIS A 16 -7.00 0.87 6.88
CA HIS A 16 -5.83 0.30 6.22
C HIS A 16 -5.78 0.64 4.73
N LEU A 17 -6.94 0.76 4.07
CA LEU A 17 -7.04 1.22 2.69
C LEU A 17 -6.55 2.67 2.54
N ARG A 18 -7.10 3.58 3.36
CA ARG A 18 -6.69 5.00 3.38
C ARG A 18 -5.25 5.17 3.84
N GLY A 19 -4.84 4.40 4.84
CA GLY A 19 -3.49 4.44 5.40
C GLY A 19 -2.45 4.08 4.35
N GLU A 20 -2.63 2.94 3.67
CA GLU A 20 -1.72 2.53 2.60
C GLU A 20 -1.69 3.55 1.45
N HIS A 21 -2.86 4.06 1.03
CA HIS A 21 -2.98 5.09 0.00
C HIS A 21 -2.20 6.37 0.37
N ALA A 22 -2.40 6.89 1.58
CA ALA A 22 -1.70 8.08 2.06
C ALA A 22 -0.18 7.86 2.17
N GLU A 23 0.25 6.67 2.59
CA GLU A 23 1.67 6.33 2.70
C GLU A 23 2.37 6.25 1.34
N HIS A 24 1.65 5.97 0.24
CA HIS A 24 2.22 6.09 -1.11
C HIS A 24 2.57 7.54 -1.44
N HIS A 25 1.68 8.50 -1.12
CA HIS A 25 1.96 9.92 -1.30
C HIS A 25 3.14 10.39 -0.45
N GLN A 26 3.20 9.95 0.80
CA GLN A 26 4.31 10.28 1.71
C GLN A 26 5.65 9.72 1.20
N LEU A 27 5.66 8.49 0.70
CA LEU A 27 6.85 7.87 0.14
C LEU A 27 7.35 8.62 -1.10
N VAL A 28 6.47 8.86 -2.08
CA VAL A 28 6.81 9.63 -3.28
C VAL A 28 7.28 11.03 -2.94
N GLY A 29 6.61 11.71 -2.01
CA GLY A 29 7.01 13.03 -1.52
C GLY A 29 8.38 13.00 -0.83
N THR A 30 8.67 11.95 -0.04
CA THR A 30 9.96 11.76 0.62
C THR A 30 11.07 11.58 -0.41
N ILE A 31 10.88 10.71 -1.39
CA ILE A 31 11.91 10.44 -2.39
C ILE A 31 12.21 11.68 -3.23
N ARG A 32 11.17 12.44 -3.61
CA ARG A 32 11.33 13.63 -4.48
C ARG A 32 11.91 14.85 -3.77
N ASN A 33 11.58 15.05 -2.50
CA ASN A 33 11.85 16.32 -1.82
C ASN A 33 12.91 16.21 -0.71
N HIS A 34 13.25 15.01 -0.24
CA HIS A 34 14.23 14.84 0.83
C HIS A 34 15.63 14.55 0.26
N PRO A 35 16.70 15.21 0.75
CA PRO A 35 18.08 14.98 0.28
C PRO A 35 18.57 13.53 0.39
N HIS A 36 17.96 12.74 1.25
CA HIS A 36 18.22 11.31 1.45
C HIS A 36 17.00 10.44 1.14
N GLY A 37 16.09 10.93 0.30
CA GLY A 37 14.80 10.28 0.05
C GLY A 37 14.93 8.86 -0.51
N GLU A 38 15.85 8.65 -1.46
CA GLU A 38 16.14 7.32 -2.03
C GLU A 38 16.67 6.36 -0.96
N ALA A 39 17.68 6.77 -0.19
CA ALA A 39 18.24 5.94 0.89
C ALA A 39 17.20 5.60 1.98
N ILE A 40 16.28 6.52 2.29
CA ILE A 40 15.16 6.25 3.21
C ILE A 40 14.24 5.18 2.61
N ALA A 41 13.87 5.32 1.33
CA ALA A 41 13.04 4.33 0.64
C ALA A 41 13.74 2.96 0.59
N GLU A 42 15.02 2.90 0.27
CA GLU A 42 15.83 1.67 0.31
C GLU A 42 15.79 1.04 1.71
N GLY A 43 15.98 1.80 2.78
CA GLY A 43 15.90 1.27 4.15
C GLY A 43 14.52 0.73 4.54
N HIS A 44 13.44 1.22 3.93
CA HIS A 44 12.11 0.63 4.08
C HIS A 44 11.95 -0.63 3.21
N ALA A 45 12.50 -0.61 2.01
CA ALA A 45 12.48 -1.70 1.04
C ALA A 45 13.24 -2.94 1.55
N GLU A 46 14.42 -2.75 2.15
CA GLU A 46 15.23 -3.81 2.79
C GLU A 46 14.50 -4.51 3.93
N LYS A 47 13.60 -3.79 4.61
CA LYS A 47 12.75 -4.33 5.68
C LYS A 47 11.47 -4.99 5.16
N GLY A 48 11.29 -5.07 3.84
CA GLY A 48 10.09 -5.62 3.21
C GLY A 48 8.83 -4.77 3.43
N ASN A 49 8.97 -3.50 3.79
CA ASN A 49 7.81 -2.64 4.05
C ASN A 49 7.22 -2.04 2.77
N ILE A 50 8.03 -1.84 1.74
CA ILE A 50 7.62 -1.21 0.49
C ILE A 50 8.22 -1.95 -0.70
N ASP A 51 7.56 -1.82 -1.85
CA ASP A 51 8.04 -2.24 -3.16
C ASP A 51 7.76 -1.10 -4.14
N THR A 52 8.79 -0.30 -4.41
CA THR A 52 8.69 0.91 -5.24
C THR A 52 8.34 0.59 -6.70
N THR A 53 8.53 -0.66 -7.14
CA THR A 53 8.18 -1.09 -8.50
C THR A 53 6.66 -1.18 -8.70
N ARG A 54 5.89 -1.23 -7.62
CA ARG A 54 4.43 -1.42 -7.63
C ARG A 54 3.64 -0.16 -7.31
N LEU A 55 4.29 0.97 -7.01
CA LEU A 55 3.63 2.14 -6.42
C LEU A 55 2.46 2.67 -7.24
N GLU A 56 2.67 2.88 -8.54
CA GLU A 56 1.65 3.43 -9.43
C GLU A 56 0.45 2.48 -9.55
N GLU A 57 0.71 1.22 -9.88
CA GLU A 57 -0.36 0.22 -10.03
C GLU A 57 -1.10 -0.02 -8.70
N ARG A 58 -0.37 -0.09 -7.59
CA ARG A 58 -0.96 -0.29 -6.27
C ARG A 58 -1.81 0.90 -5.86
N HIS A 59 -1.32 2.13 -6.05
CA HIS A 59 -2.09 3.34 -5.79
C HIS A 59 -3.39 3.37 -6.59
N ALA A 60 -3.34 3.05 -7.88
CA ALA A 60 -4.53 2.99 -8.73
C ALA A 60 -5.56 1.96 -8.22
N ARG A 61 -5.10 0.77 -7.78
CA ARG A 61 -5.99 -0.24 -7.19
C ARG A 61 -6.61 0.22 -5.86
N LEU A 62 -5.84 0.92 -5.03
CA LEU A 62 -6.32 1.49 -3.77
C LEU A 62 -7.37 2.57 -4.04
N ALA A 63 -7.08 3.49 -4.96
CA ALA A 63 -7.98 4.57 -5.37
C ALA A 63 -9.31 4.03 -5.92
N ALA A 64 -9.26 3.04 -6.83
CA ALA A 64 -10.47 2.42 -7.37
C ALA A 64 -11.33 1.77 -6.29
N GLU A 65 -10.71 1.13 -5.29
CA GLU A 65 -11.44 0.55 -4.16
C GLU A 65 -12.00 1.62 -3.22
N MET A 66 -11.30 2.75 -3.04
CA MET A 66 -11.81 3.90 -2.29
C MET A 66 -13.06 4.47 -2.98
N GLU A 67 -13.01 4.71 -4.29
CA GLU A 67 -14.14 5.17 -5.09
C GLU A 67 -15.33 4.20 -5.01
N ARG A 68 -15.07 2.88 -5.09
CA ARG A 68 -16.09 1.83 -4.93
C ARG A 68 -16.79 1.86 -3.56
N ARG A 69 -16.14 2.41 -2.54
CA ARG A 69 -16.67 2.57 -1.18
C ARG A 69 -17.24 3.97 -0.93
N ASP A 70 -17.48 4.75 -1.99
CA ASP A 70 -17.95 6.14 -1.92
C ASP A 70 -17.02 7.05 -1.08
N MET A 71 -15.72 6.73 -1.05
CA MET A 71 -14.70 7.54 -0.40
C MET A 71 -14.10 8.53 -1.39
N ASN A 72 -13.83 9.75 -0.93
CA ASN A 72 -13.24 10.77 -1.78
C ASN A 72 -11.78 10.44 -2.15
N HIS A 73 -11.47 10.47 -3.45
CA HIS A 73 -10.11 10.35 -3.98
C HIS A 73 -9.84 11.54 -4.92
N ASP A 74 -9.25 12.61 -4.39
CA ASP A 74 -8.94 13.85 -5.13
C ASP A 74 -7.43 14.14 -5.12
N SER A 75 -6.62 13.08 -5.17
CA SER A 75 -5.17 13.17 -5.10
C SER A 75 -4.51 12.11 -5.97
N PRO A 76 -4.38 12.34 -7.28
CA PRO A 76 -3.58 11.49 -8.15
C PRO A 76 -2.14 11.38 -7.65
N LEU A 77 -1.55 10.18 -7.76
CA LEU A 77 -0.15 10.01 -7.38
C LEU A 77 0.75 10.75 -8.37
N ALA A 78 1.54 11.68 -7.87
CA ALA A 78 2.55 12.35 -8.68
C ALA A 78 3.76 11.41 -8.82
N CYS A 79 3.69 10.39 -9.67
CA CYS A 79 4.74 9.41 -9.90
C CYS A 79 4.70 8.97 -11.37
N ASP A 80 5.84 8.98 -12.05
CA ASP A 80 5.94 8.56 -13.46
C ASP A 80 6.67 7.21 -13.53
N GLY A 81 5.93 6.10 -13.57
CA GLY A 81 6.46 4.74 -13.75
C GLY A 81 7.19 4.15 -12.52
N PRO A 82 7.75 2.93 -12.62
CA PRO A 82 8.51 2.27 -11.55
C PRO A 82 9.82 3.03 -11.29
N THR A 83 9.75 4.07 -10.46
CA THR A 83 10.74 5.14 -10.50
C THR A 83 12.04 4.79 -9.76
N TYR A 84 12.07 3.75 -8.93
CA TYR A 84 13.20 3.52 -8.01
C TYR A 84 13.70 2.07 -7.92
N GLY A 85 13.00 1.09 -8.50
CA GLY A 85 13.53 -0.27 -8.66
C GLY A 85 13.86 -1.04 -7.36
N ALA A 86 13.37 -0.58 -6.21
CA ALA A 86 13.74 -1.09 -4.89
C ALA A 86 12.57 -1.76 -4.16
N GLY A 87 12.87 -2.90 -3.53
CA GLY A 87 11.98 -3.61 -2.62
C GLY A 87 11.43 -4.92 -3.15
N ALA A 88 11.05 -5.77 -2.21
CA ALA A 88 10.32 -7.00 -2.46
C ALA A 88 9.42 -7.23 -1.25
N ILE A 89 8.13 -7.41 -1.51
CA ILE A 89 7.15 -7.66 -0.46
C ILE A 89 6.85 -9.16 -0.41
N ASP A 90 6.92 -9.72 0.79
CA ASP A 90 6.37 -11.04 1.09
C ASP A 90 4.88 -10.91 1.40
N LEU A 91 4.05 -11.38 0.47
CA LEU A 91 2.60 -11.30 0.56
C LEU A 91 2.03 -12.17 1.69
N GLU A 92 2.63 -13.33 1.98
CA GLU A 92 2.15 -14.23 3.03
C GLU A 92 2.48 -13.68 4.41
N MET A 93 3.68 -13.10 4.56
CA MET A 93 4.05 -12.40 5.79
C MET A 93 3.14 -11.18 6.02
N ASN A 94 2.92 -10.35 4.99
CA ASN A 94 2.00 -9.21 5.08
C ASN A 94 0.58 -9.63 5.41
N ARG A 95 0.11 -10.73 4.82
CA ARG A 95 -1.21 -11.30 5.09
C ARG A 95 -1.32 -11.72 6.55
N THR A 96 -0.40 -12.53 7.04
CA THR A 96 -0.40 -12.99 8.44
C THR A 96 -0.38 -11.79 9.39
N ASP A 97 0.55 -10.87 9.18
CA ASP A 97 0.72 -9.68 10.00
C ASP A 97 -0.53 -8.78 10.02
N LEU A 98 -1.18 -8.54 8.88
CA LEU A 98 -2.40 -7.72 8.80
C LEU A 98 -3.58 -8.38 9.52
N LEU A 99 -3.79 -9.68 9.30
CA LEU A 99 -4.96 -10.37 9.83
C LEU A 99 -4.83 -10.63 11.33
N ASP A 100 -3.61 -10.75 11.85
CA ASP A 100 -3.35 -10.86 13.29
C ASP A 100 -3.57 -9.53 14.02
N ARG A 101 -3.25 -8.39 13.38
CA ARG A 101 -3.38 -7.06 13.99
C ARG A 101 -4.75 -6.40 13.82
N CYS A 102 -5.57 -6.84 12.86
CA CYS A 102 -6.82 -6.17 12.51
C CYS A 102 -7.97 -7.15 12.27
N GLU A 103 -8.92 -7.17 13.21
CA GLU A 103 -10.11 -8.02 13.16
C GLU A 103 -11.03 -7.72 11.97
N ASP A 104 -11.14 -6.45 11.56
CA ASP A 104 -11.94 -6.05 10.40
C ASP A 104 -11.36 -6.58 9.09
N CYS A 105 -10.05 -6.44 8.90
CA CYS A 105 -9.35 -7.02 7.75
C CYS A 105 -9.48 -8.55 7.76
N ALA A 106 -9.33 -9.18 8.92
CA ALA A 106 -9.55 -10.62 9.07
C ALA A 106 -10.98 -11.05 8.71
N ALA A 107 -11.99 -10.29 9.14
CA ALA A 107 -13.39 -10.55 8.81
C ALA A 107 -13.67 -10.39 7.32
N ARG A 108 -13.14 -9.34 6.67
CA ARG A 108 -13.27 -9.11 5.22
C ARG A 108 -12.56 -10.20 4.42
N ALA A 109 -11.35 -10.60 4.80
CA ALA A 109 -10.62 -11.69 4.17
C ALA A 109 -11.40 -13.02 4.21
N ARG A 110 -12.01 -13.36 5.36
CA ARG A 110 -12.87 -14.56 5.48
C ARG A 110 -14.07 -14.55 4.56
N LYS A 111 -14.68 -13.38 4.30
CA LYS A 111 -15.80 -13.21 3.36
C LYS A 111 -15.33 -13.30 1.91
N HIS A 112 -14.18 -12.70 1.61
CA HIS A 112 -13.59 -12.69 0.27
C HIS A 112 -13.23 -14.10 -0.20
N SER A 113 -12.64 -14.95 0.66
CA SER A 113 -12.34 -16.35 0.34
C SER A 113 -13.55 -17.24 0.05
N ARG A 114 -14.77 -16.79 0.38
CA ARG A 114 -16.03 -17.53 0.14
C ARG A 114 -16.76 -17.09 -1.12
N SER A 115 -16.33 -15.99 -1.72
CA SER A 115 -17.01 -15.34 -2.86
C SER A 115 -16.27 -15.54 -4.18
N GLN A 116 -15.16 -16.28 -4.16
CA GLN A 116 -14.29 -16.67 -5.27
C GLN A 116 -14.48 -18.17 -5.54
#